data_AF-A0A183NIN7-F1
#
_entry.id   AF-A0A183NIN7-F1
#
_cell.length_a   1.000
_cell.length_b   1.000
_cell.length_c   1.000
_cell.angle_alpha   90.00
_cell.angle_beta   90.00
_cell.angle_gamma   90.00
#
_symmetry.space_group_name_H-M   'P 1'
#
loop_
_entity.id
_entity.type
_entity.pdbx_description
1 polymer ?
#
loop_
_entity_poly.entity_id
_entity_poly.type
_entity_poly.pdbx_seq_one_letter_code
_entity_poly.pdbx_strand_id
1 'polypeptide(L)'
;MTGQSPAVQRTGLLPSYHWTFERILAASMLPLYPVALYMDTPMMDFIVVTAVSMHSYWGFDGVIKDYAFERRYGPALMPILRTLWKVMAGCGYAGLLYFNFNDIGFISAVKKLWAL
;
A
#
# COMPACT_ATOMS: atom_id res chain seq x y z
N MET A 1 8.88 10.19 -33.57
CA MET A 1 9.38 10.10 -32.18
C MET A 1 9.55 11.54 -31.68
N THR A 2 8.51 12.11 -31.09
CA THR A 2 8.53 13.49 -30.57
C THR A 2 9.36 13.50 -29.29
N GLY A 3 10.57 14.06 -29.34
CA GLY A 3 11.49 14.19 -28.21
C GLY A 3 11.05 15.23 -27.17
N GLN A 4 9.80 15.18 -26.73
CA GLN A 4 9.35 15.98 -25.60
C GLN A 4 9.75 15.25 -24.32
N SER A 5 10.42 15.97 -23.42
CA SER A 5 10.64 15.51 -22.06
C SER A 5 9.28 15.23 -21.40
N PRO A 6 9.16 14.14 -20.62
CA PRO A 6 7.92 13.87 -19.90
C PRO A 6 7.56 15.08 -19.03
N ALA A 7 6.29 15.46 -19.03
CA ALA A 7 5.82 16.61 -18.28
C ALA A 7 6.18 16.46 -16.79
N VAL A 8 6.67 17.53 -16.16
CA VAL A 8 6.99 17.54 -14.74
C VAL A 8 5.72 17.31 -13.94
N GLN A 9 5.55 16.12 -13.38
CA GLN A 9 4.46 15.81 -12.47
C GLN A 9 4.71 16.51 -11.13
N ARG A 10 4.04 17.64 -10.89
CA ARG A 10 4.00 18.25 -9.57
C ARG A 10 3.01 17.48 -8.71
N THR A 11 3.53 16.63 -7.82
CA THR A 11 2.74 15.93 -6.81
C THR A 11 2.69 16.77 -5.53
N GLY A 12 1.64 16.62 -4.72
CA GLY A 12 1.35 17.53 -3.60
C GLY A 12 2.44 17.67 -2.54
N LEU A 13 3.04 16.54 -2.09
CA LEU A 13 4.19 16.55 -1.16
C LEU A 13 5.52 16.60 -1.92
N LEU A 14 6.52 17.22 -1.30
CA LEU A 14 7.90 17.13 -1.80
C LEU A 14 8.33 15.66 -1.89
N PRO A 15 9.02 15.23 -2.97
CA PRO A 15 9.46 13.84 -3.13
C PRO A 15 10.30 13.32 -1.97
N SER A 16 11.12 14.19 -1.35
CA SER A 16 11.93 13.84 -0.18
C SER A 16 11.08 13.48 1.04
N TYR A 17 10.00 14.21 1.31
CA TYR A 17 9.10 13.88 2.41
C TYR A 17 8.32 12.60 2.16
N HIS A 18 7.84 12.39 0.94
CA HIS A 18 7.19 11.13 0.56
C HIS A 18 8.11 9.94 0.82
N TRP A 19 9.36 10.02 0.35
CA TRP A 19 10.36 8.99 0.58
C TRP A 19 10.61 8.75 2.07
N THR A 20 10.76 9.81 2.86
CA THR A 20 10.96 9.70 4.31
C THR A 20 9.79 9.00 4.99
N PHE A 21 8.55 9.33 4.64
CA PHE A 21 7.37 8.67 5.22
C PHE A 21 7.30 7.18 4.88
N GLU A 22 7.60 6.80 3.63
CA GLU A 22 7.68 5.39 3.26
C GLU A 22 8.72 4.64 4.10
N ARG A 23 9.89 5.24 4.32
CA ARG A 23 10.96 4.60 5.10
C ARG A 23 10.58 4.48 6.58
N ILE A 24 9.98 5.52 7.16
CA ILE A 24 9.50 5.50 8.55
C ILE A 24 8.44 4.40 8.73
N LEU A 25 7.47 4.32 7.81
CA LEU A 25 6.43 3.29 7.84
C LEU A 25 7.04 1.88 7.70
N ALA A 26 7.93 1.67 6.75
CA ALA A 26 8.58 0.38 6.55
C ALA A 26 9.43 -0.04 7.77
N ALA A 27 10.17 0.91 8.36
CA ALA A 27 10.97 0.66 9.56
C ALA A 27 10.09 0.35 10.78
N SER A 28 8.96 1.03 10.96
CA SER A 28 8.05 0.79 12.08
C SER A 28 7.32 -0.56 11.97
N MET A 29 7.15 -1.09 10.75
CA MET A 29 6.56 -2.42 10.54
C MET A 29 7.43 -3.56 11.10
N LEU A 30 8.75 -3.37 11.20
CA LEU A 30 9.66 -4.40 11.75
C LEU A 30 9.30 -4.81 13.20
N PRO A 31 9.19 -3.89 14.18
CA PRO A 31 8.71 -4.23 15.52
C PRO A 31 7.19 -4.45 15.57
N LEU A 32 6.41 -3.91 14.62
CA LEU A 32 4.95 -4.06 14.63
C LEU A 32 4.52 -5.53 14.57
N TYR A 33 5.13 -6.33 13.70
CA TYR A 33 4.75 -7.73 13.52
C TYR A 33 4.94 -8.62 14.76
N PRO A 34 6.10 -8.64 15.44
CA PRO A 34 6.23 -9.42 16.67
C PRO A 34 5.26 -8.93 17.74
N VAL A 35 5.04 -7.61 17.89
CA VAL A 35 4.05 -7.08 18.85
C VAL A 35 2.65 -7.55 18.51
N ALA A 36 2.26 -7.57 17.24
CA ALA A 36 0.96 -8.05 16.78
C ALA A 36 0.74 -9.55 17.03
N LEU A 37 1.80 -10.36 17.03
CA LEU A 37 1.69 -11.78 17.41
C LEU A 37 1.34 -11.95 18.89
N TYR A 38 1.87 -11.09 19.76
CA TYR A 38 1.59 -11.11 21.19
C TYR A 38 0.29 -10.39 21.57
N MET A 39 -0.11 -9.35 20.84
CA MET A 39 -1.27 -8.51 21.15
C MET A 39 -2.27 -8.49 19.99
N ASP A 40 -3.42 -9.12 20.17
CA ASP A 40 -4.54 -9.18 19.20
C ASP A 40 -5.72 -8.32 19.65
N THR A 41 -5.45 -7.05 19.95
CA THR A 41 -6.49 -6.07 20.28
C THR A 41 -7.07 -5.43 19.00
N PRO A 42 -8.33 -4.94 19.01
CA PRO A 42 -8.92 -4.25 17.86
C PRO A 42 -8.10 -3.04 17.37
N MET A 43 -7.42 -2.36 18.31
CA MET A 43 -6.50 -1.26 17.97
C MET A 43 -5.27 -1.77 17.22
N MET A 44 -4.69 -2.90 17.64
CA MET A 44 -3.56 -3.51 16.94
C MET A 44 -3.96 -4.00 15.55
N ASP A 45 -5.12 -4.63 15.41
CA ASP A 45 -5.68 -5.03 14.12
C ASP A 45 -5.80 -3.85 13.15
N PHE A 46 -6.32 -2.71 13.63
CA PHE A 46 -6.41 -1.48 12.84
C PHE A 46 -5.03 -0.96 12.42
N ILE A 47 -4.07 -0.91 13.34
CA ILE A 47 -2.70 -0.44 13.05
C ILE A 47 -2.04 -1.34 12.00
N VAL A 48 -2.10 -2.67 12.17
CA VAL A 48 -1.50 -3.64 11.24
C VAL A 48 -2.11 -3.53 9.84
N VAL A 49 -3.43 -3.54 9.74
CA VAL A 49 -4.13 -3.43 8.46
C VAL A 49 -3.80 -2.12 7.76
N THR A 50 -3.77 -1.00 8.51
CA THR A 50 -3.44 0.32 7.96
C THR A 50 -1.98 0.37 7.48
N ALA A 51 -1.04 -0.10 8.29
CA ALA A 51 0.37 -0.08 7.97
C ALA A 51 0.69 -0.92 6.72
N VAL A 52 0.17 -2.16 6.66
CA VAL A 52 0.33 -3.04 5.51
C VAL A 52 -0.29 -2.42 4.27
N SER A 53 -1.53 -1.91 4.36
CA SER A 53 -2.23 -1.32 3.21
C SER A 53 -1.49 -0.10 2.65
N MET A 54 -1.00 0.79 3.51
CA MET A 54 -0.24 1.98 3.09
C MET A 54 1.12 1.60 2.49
N HIS A 55 1.84 0.65 3.10
CA HIS A 55 3.11 0.15 2.58
C HIS A 55 2.93 -0.47 1.19
N SER A 56 1.92 -1.34 1.02
CA SER A 56 1.59 -1.92 -0.27
C SER A 56 1.17 -0.87 -1.29
N TYR A 57 0.35 0.11 -0.91
CA TYR A 57 -0.12 1.17 -1.81
C TYR A 57 1.02 1.95 -2.45
N TRP A 58 1.99 2.41 -1.65
CA TRP A 58 3.17 3.13 -2.16
C TRP A 58 4.15 2.21 -2.90
N GLY A 59 4.40 1.01 -2.37
CA GLY A 59 5.32 0.05 -2.98
C GLY A 59 4.89 -0.35 -4.40
N PHE A 60 3.62 -0.71 -4.58
CA PHE A 60 3.10 -1.08 -5.90
C PHE A 60 2.99 0.11 -6.87
N ASP A 61 2.70 1.33 -6.39
CA ASP A 61 2.74 2.52 -7.26
C ASP A 61 4.16 2.75 -7.81
N GLY A 62 5.20 2.44 -7.03
CA GLY A 62 6.59 2.37 -7.49
C GLY A 62 6.81 1.32 -8.59
N VAL A 63 6.38 0.07 -8.35
CA VAL A 63 6.47 -1.03 -9.33
C VAL A 63 5.80 -0.65 -10.65
N ILE A 64 4.60 -0.05 -10.62
CA ILE A 64 3.90 0.39 -11.84
C ILE A 64 4.72 1.44 -12.59
N LYS A 65 5.30 2.42 -11.89
CA LYS A 65 6.12 3.47 -12.52
C LYS A 65 7.38 2.90 -13.17
N ASP A 66 8.00 1.90 -12.56
CA ASP A 66 9.24 1.30 -13.05
C ASP A 66 9.03 0.44 -14.29
N TYR A 67 7.91 -0.31 -14.35
CA TYR A 67 7.69 -1.30 -15.41
C TYR A 67 6.68 -0.90 -16.49
N ALA A 68 5.74 0.02 -16.22
CA ALA A 68 4.72 0.44 -17.18
C ALA A 68 5.12 1.68 -17.99
N PHE A 69 6.39 1.78 -18.41
CA PHE A 69 6.92 2.98 -19.05
C PHE A 69 6.40 3.19 -20.48
N GLU A 70 6.13 4.46 -20.80
CA GLU A 70 5.49 4.89 -22.05
C GLU A 70 6.21 4.42 -23.32
N ARG A 71 7.55 4.40 -23.30
CA ARG A 71 8.36 4.01 -24.48
C ARG A 71 8.01 2.62 -25.02
N ARG A 72 7.58 1.68 -24.17
CA ARG A 72 7.27 0.30 -24.59
C ARG A 72 5.79 0.05 -24.81
N TYR A 73 4.93 0.71 -24.03
CA TYR A 73 3.51 0.38 -23.91
C TYR A 73 2.56 1.53 -24.30
N GLY A 74 3.10 2.69 -24.68
CA GLY A 74 2.33 3.87 -25.01
C GLY A 74 1.87 4.67 -23.77
N PRO A 75 1.33 5.88 -23.98
CA PRO A 75 1.04 6.83 -22.90
C PRO A 75 -0.16 6.45 -22.02
N ALA A 76 -1.04 5.56 -22.50
CA ALA A 76 -2.29 5.24 -21.83
C ALA A 76 -2.15 4.20 -20.70
N LEU A 77 -1.18 3.28 -20.78
CA LEU A 77 -1.11 2.14 -19.87
C LEU A 77 -0.86 2.55 -18.42
N MET A 78 0.15 3.37 -18.17
CA MET A 78 0.52 3.81 -16.82
C MET A 78 -0.64 4.52 -16.07
N PRO A 79 -1.34 5.54 -16.63
CA PRO A 79 -2.44 6.18 -15.92
C PRO A 79 -3.61 5.23 -15.65
N ILE A 80 -3.90 4.29 -16.55
CA ILE A 80 -4.94 3.27 -16.34
C ILE A 80 -4.55 2.36 -15.16
N LEU A 81 -3.34 1.78 -15.18
CA LEU A 81 -2.88 0.88 -14.13
C LEU A 81 -2.83 1.58 -12.76
N ARG A 82 -2.37 2.83 -12.70
CA ARG A 82 -2.33 3.60 -11.45
C ARG A 82 -3.72 3.90 -10.92
N THR A 83 -4.68 4.19 -11.81
CA THR A 83 -6.08 4.42 -11.41
C THR A 83 -6.71 3.14 -10.88
N LEU A 84 -6.54 2.03 -11.60
CA LEU A 84 -7.00 0.71 -11.17
C LEU A 84 -6.40 0.33 -9.81
N TRP A 85 -5.08 0.49 -9.66
CA TRP A 85 -4.38 0.23 -8.40
C TRP A 85 -4.95 1.04 -7.25
N LYS A 86 -5.19 2.35 -7.44
CA LYS A 86 -5.78 3.21 -6.42
C LYS A 86 -7.17 2.72 -5.99
N VAL A 87 -8.01 2.31 -6.93
CA VAL A 87 -9.35 1.77 -6.62
C VAL A 87 -9.22 0.45 -5.87
N MET A 88 -8.40 -0.49 -6.36
CA MET A 88 -8.21 -1.79 -5.71
C MET A 88 -7.63 -1.65 -4.30
N ALA A 89 -6.63 -0.80 -4.10
CA ALA A 89 -6.05 -0.54 -2.78
C ALA A 89 -7.07 0.09 -1.82
N GLY A 90 -7.88 1.05 -2.30
CA GLY A 90 -8.95 1.67 -1.51
C GLY A 90 -10.03 0.66 -1.12
N CYS A 91 -10.52 -0.15 -2.06
CA CYS A 91 -11.49 -1.20 -1.79
C CYS A 91 -10.92 -2.28 -0.85
N GLY A 92 -9.67 -2.71 -1.07
CA GLY A 92 -9.00 -3.70 -0.22
C GLY A 92 -8.85 -3.21 1.22
N TYR A 93 -8.42 -1.97 1.42
CA TYR A 93 -8.32 -1.37 2.75
C TYR A 93 -9.71 -1.24 3.41
N ALA A 94 -10.72 -0.77 2.68
CA ALA A 94 -12.09 -0.69 3.20
C ALA A 94 -12.64 -2.07 3.61
N GLY A 95 -12.36 -3.12 2.82
CA GLY A 95 -12.72 -4.50 3.13
C GLY A 95 -12.04 -5.02 4.40
N LEU A 96 -10.74 -4.74 4.56
CA LEU A 96 -10.00 -5.13 5.77
C LEU A 96 -10.47 -4.36 7.01
N LEU A 97 -10.82 -3.08 6.88
CA LEU A 97 -11.45 -2.34 7.97
C LEU A 97 -12.81 -2.92 8.33
N TYR A 98 -13.65 -3.21 7.34
CA TYR A 98 -14.94 -3.85 7.57
C TYR A 98 -14.78 -5.17 8.31
N PHE A 99 -13.82 -6.00 7.90
CA PHE A 99 -13.48 -7.26 8.56
C PHE A 99 -13.04 -7.07 10.02
N ASN A 100 -12.20 -6.07 10.30
CA ASN A 100 -11.78 -5.75 11.67
C ASN A 100 -12.94 -5.30 12.57
N PHE A 101 -13.95 -4.62 12.03
CA PHE A 101 -15.08 -4.12 12.83
C PHE A 101 -16.26 -5.09 12.94
N ASN A 102 -16.42 -6.02 11.99
CA ASN A 102 -17.61 -6.86 11.88
C ASN A 102 -17.31 -8.37 12.01
N ASP A 103 -16.03 -8.75 12.15
CA ASP A 103 -15.60 -10.14 12.26
C ASP A 103 -14.51 -10.28 13.35
N ILE A 104 -13.82 -11.42 13.38
CA ILE A 104 -12.84 -11.82 14.39
C ILE A 104 -11.55 -10.98 14.44
N GLY A 105 -11.33 -10.07 13.49
CA GLY A 105 -10.10 -9.28 13.36
C GLY A 105 -9.00 -9.96 12.55
N PHE A 106 -8.19 -9.16 11.84
CA PHE A 106 -7.20 -9.63 10.88
C PHE A 106 -6.10 -10.51 11.51
N ILE A 107 -5.53 -10.10 12.65
CA ILE A 107 -4.47 -10.84 13.33
C ILE A 107 -4.99 -12.22 13.78
N SER A 108 -6.15 -12.23 14.42
CA SER A 108 -6.82 -13.47 14.86
C SER A 108 -7.14 -14.39 13.69
N ALA A 109 -7.56 -13.84 12.55
CA ALA A 109 -7.81 -14.62 11.34
C ALA A 109 -6.53 -15.28 10.80
N VAL A 110 -5.41 -14.55 10.75
CA VAL A 110 -4.11 -15.10 10.35
C VAL A 110 -3.66 -16.21 11.31
N LYS A 111 -3.80 -16.00 12.63
CA LYS A 111 -3.47 -17.03 13.64
C LYS A 111 -4.30 -18.31 13.45
N LYS A 112 -5.61 -18.17 13.21
CA LYS A 112 -6.51 -19.31 12.96
C LYS A 112 -6.17 -20.03 11.66
N LEU A 113 -5.88 -19.29 10.59
CA LEU A 113 -5.48 -19.85 9.30
C LEU A 113 -4.18 -20.67 9.41
N TRP A 114 -3.23 -20.20 10.23
CA TRP A 114 -1.96 -20.90 10.45
C TRP A 114 -2.09 -22.16 11.31
N ALA A 115 -3.16 -22.26 12.11
CA ALA A 115 -3.41 -23.41 12.98
C ALA A 115 -4.17 -24.57 12.28
N LEU A 116 -4.52 -24.40 11.00
CA LEU A 116 -5.09 -25.45 10.15
C LEU A 116 -3.99 -26.43 9.69
#